data_AF-A0A7S2FXS2-F1
#
_entry.id   AF-A0A7S2FXS2-F1
#
_cell.length_a   1.000
_cell.length_b   1.000
_cell.length_c   1.000
_cell.angle_alpha   90.00
_cell.angle_beta   90.00
_cell.angle_gamma   90.00
#
_symmetry.space_group_name_H-M   'P 1'
#
loop_
_entity.id
_entity.type
_entity.pdbx_description
1 polymer ?
#
loop_
_entity_poly.entity_id
_entity_poly.type
_entity_poly.pdbx_seq_one_letter_code
_entity_poly.pdbx_strand_id
1 'polypeptide(L)'
;DESRGRDGRSQFYSVLIKATQDGEPGEDGSGIQKIYSVRLPGNPVLGEGKPENQNHAMIFTRGEYVQAIDMNQDGFFEEALKHRNLLEEFKSKENALPI
;
A
#
# COMPACT_ATOMS: atom_id res chain seq x y z
N ASP A 1 13.97 -2.74 8.75
CA ASP A 1 14.75 -3.46 9.77
C ASP A 1 14.74 -4.94 9.44
N GLU A 2 15.84 -5.66 9.70
CA GLU A 2 15.96 -7.10 9.43
C GLU A 2 16.25 -7.83 10.75
N SER A 3 15.52 -8.90 11.03
CA SER A 3 15.78 -9.79 12.15
C SER A 3 15.72 -11.25 11.70
N ARG A 4 16.33 -12.15 12.47
CA ARG A 4 16.37 -13.58 12.13
C ARG A 4 15.24 -14.31 12.85
N GLY A 5 14.35 -14.93 12.10
CA GLY A 5 13.24 -15.72 12.62
C GLY A 5 13.69 -17.02 13.27
N ARG A 6 12.82 -17.60 14.11
CA ARG A 6 13.04 -18.93 14.75
C ARG A 6 13.19 -20.07 13.74
N ASP A 7 12.65 -19.89 12.53
CA ASP A 7 12.77 -20.81 11.39
C ASP A 7 14.06 -20.58 10.58
N GLY A 8 14.93 -19.68 11.02
CA GLY A 8 16.17 -19.33 10.34
C GLY A 8 16.01 -18.38 9.15
N ARG A 9 14.79 -17.98 8.80
CA ARG A 9 14.51 -17.04 7.70
C ARG A 9 14.61 -15.59 8.16
N SER A 10 15.07 -14.71 7.27
CA SER A 10 15.05 -13.27 7.50
C SER A 10 13.60 -12.77 7.61
N GLN A 11 13.36 -11.93 8.60
CA GLN A 11 12.12 -11.22 8.84
C GLN A 11 12.36 -9.73 8.65
N PHE A 12 11.52 -9.10 7.86
CA PHE A 12 11.66 -7.69 7.54
C PHE A 12 10.55 -6.88 8.17
N TYR A 13 10.88 -5.66 8.57
CA TYR A 13 9.96 -4.77 9.26
C TYR A 13 10.00 -3.37 8.63
N SER A 14 8.81 -2.81 8.43
CA SER A 14 8.61 -1.37 8.25
C SER A 14 8.59 -0.72 9.63
N VAL A 15 9.37 0.34 9.83
CA VAL A 15 9.60 0.93 11.16
C VAL A 15 9.35 2.43 11.09
N LEU A 16 8.50 2.93 12.00
CA LEU A 16 8.33 4.35 12.22
C LEU A 16 9.39 4.82 13.22
N ILE A 17 10.19 5.79 12.81
CA ILE A 17 11.20 6.41 13.66
C ILE A 17 10.84 7.86 13.95
N LYS A 18 11.30 8.36 15.10
CA LYS A 18 11.18 9.76 15.52
C LYS A 18 12.57 10.24 15.93
N ALA A 19 12.93 11.45 15.50
CA ALA A 19 14.12 12.11 16.02
C ALA A 19 13.89 12.57 17.47
N THR A 20 14.81 12.24 18.37
CA THR A 20 14.81 12.77 19.74
C THR A 20 15.37 14.20 19.71
N GLN A 21 14.73 15.12 20.44
CA GLN A 21 15.28 16.45 20.69
C GLN A 21 16.09 16.42 21.98
N ASP A 22 17.01 17.38 22.11
CA ASP A 22 17.65 17.77 23.36
C ASP A 22 18.49 16.68 24.06
N GLY A 23 19.45 16.11 23.34
CA GLY A 23 20.54 15.34 23.97
C GLY A 23 20.16 14.00 24.59
N GLU A 24 18.88 13.63 24.57
CA GLU A 24 18.40 12.30 24.97
C GLU A 24 18.77 11.27 23.89
N PRO A 25 19.72 10.37 24.17
CA PRO A 25 20.06 9.31 23.23
C PRO A 25 18.88 8.33 23.10
N GLY A 26 18.55 7.98 21.87
CA GLY A 26 17.78 6.80 21.51
C GLY A 26 18.44 5.52 22.04
N GLU A 27 17.74 4.40 21.93
CA GLU A 27 18.18 3.12 22.53
C GLU A 27 19.59 2.67 22.12
N ASP A 28 20.05 3.09 20.93
CA ASP A 28 21.37 2.80 20.37
C ASP A 28 22.40 3.93 20.58
N GLY A 29 22.09 4.95 21.37
CA GLY A 29 22.93 6.14 21.54
C GLY A 29 22.74 7.18 20.44
N SER A 30 21.96 6.91 19.40
CA SER A 30 21.69 7.86 18.31
C SER A 30 20.59 8.86 18.68
N GLY A 31 20.41 9.93 17.93
CA GLY A 31 19.24 10.82 18.09
C GLY A 31 17.93 10.24 17.53
N ILE A 32 17.79 8.92 17.40
CA ILE A 32 16.69 8.27 16.70
C ILE A 32 16.02 7.24 17.61
N GLN A 33 14.70 7.38 17.79
CA GLN A 33 13.88 6.44 18.53
C GLN A 33 12.95 5.68 17.59
N LYS A 34 12.91 4.34 17.70
CA LYS A 34 11.90 3.51 17.04
C LYS A 34 10.58 3.63 17.80
N ILE A 35 9.52 4.08 17.12
CA ILE A 35 8.19 4.32 17.71
C ILE A 35 7.26 3.14 17.48
N TYR A 36 7.32 2.54 16.30
CA TYR A 36 6.44 1.45 15.93
C TYR A 36 7.09 0.55 14.88
N SER A 37 6.73 -0.73 14.86
CA SER A 37 7.23 -1.69 13.86
C SER A 37 6.11 -2.60 13.38
N VAL A 38 6.06 -2.82 12.06
CA VAL A 38 5.14 -3.74 11.40
C VAL A 38 5.96 -4.73 10.61
N ARG A 39 5.75 -6.02 10.87
CA ARG A 39 6.39 -7.10 10.11
C ARG A 39 5.82 -7.14 8.69
N LEU A 40 6.70 -7.11 7.70
CA LEU A 40 6.36 -7.30 6.30
C LEU A 40 6.09 -8.79 6.00
N PRO A 41 5.19 -9.10 5.05
CA PRO A 41 4.79 -10.48 4.74
C PRO A 41 5.90 -11.30 4.05
N GLY A 42 6.98 -10.67 3.57
CA GLY A 42 8.06 -11.33 2.85
C GLY A 42 9.30 -10.46 2.70
N ASN A 43 10.15 -10.84 1.74
CA ASN A 43 11.35 -10.07 1.41
C ASN A 43 10.95 -8.76 0.70
N PRO A 44 11.27 -7.57 1.26
CA PRO A 44 10.94 -6.31 0.63
C PRO A 44 11.69 -6.16 -0.68
N VAL A 45 10.97 -5.86 -1.75
CA VAL A 45 11.57 -5.41 -3.00
C VAL A 45 11.98 -3.95 -2.81
N LEU A 46 13.29 -3.70 -2.86
CA LEU A 46 13.87 -2.36 -2.76
C LEU A 46 14.17 -1.82 -4.17
N GLY A 47 13.85 -0.55 -4.40
CA GLY A 47 14.01 0.12 -5.70
C GLY A 47 12.92 1.17 -5.91
N GLU A 48 12.94 1.89 -7.03
CA GLU A 48 11.88 2.87 -7.33
C GLU A 48 10.59 2.19 -7.79
N GLY A 49 9.46 2.73 -7.33
CA GLY A 49 8.14 2.43 -7.88
C GLY A 49 7.20 1.75 -6.89
N LYS A 50 6.24 0.99 -7.43
CA LYS A 50 5.09 0.47 -6.67
C LYS A 50 5.47 -0.37 -5.44
N PRO A 51 6.45 -1.29 -5.50
CA PRO A 51 6.78 -2.12 -4.34
C PRO A 51 7.33 -1.32 -3.16
N GLU A 52 8.13 -0.29 -3.39
CA GLU A 52 8.68 0.57 -2.33
C GLU A 52 7.58 1.42 -1.68
N ASN A 53 6.72 2.04 -2.49
CA ASN A 53 5.56 2.79 -1.99
C ASN A 53 4.67 1.93 -1.08
N GLN A 54 4.44 0.66 -1.45
CA GLN A 54 3.66 -0.27 -0.64
C GLN A 54 4.37 -0.59 0.68
N ASN A 55 5.67 -0.90 0.66
CA ASN A 55 6.45 -1.18 1.88
C ASN A 55 6.45 0.02 2.84
N HIS A 56 6.53 1.24 2.31
CA HIS A 56 6.51 2.47 3.09
C HIS A 56 5.11 2.78 3.64
N ALA A 57 4.05 2.55 2.87
CA ALA A 57 2.68 2.82 3.29
C ALA A 57 2.22 1.94 4.47
N MET A 58 2.73 0.70 4.56
CA MET A 58 2.29 -0.29 5.57
C MET A 58 2.38 0.18 7.02
N ILE A 59 3.32 1.05 7.37
CA ILE A 59 3.45 1.52 8.76
C ILE A 59 2.40 2.57 9.14
N PHE A 60 1.77 3.19 8.13
CA PHE A 60 0.77 4.25 8.29
C PHE A 60 -0.66 3.75 8.10
N THR A 61 -0.86 2.52 7.64
CA THR A 61 -2.19 1.92 7.47
C THR A 61 -2.72 1.35 8.78
N ARG A 62 -4.06 1.27 8.89
CA ARG A 62 -4.77 0.70 10.04
C ARG A 62 -5.93 -0.16 9.55
N GLY A 63 -6.30 -1.16 10.35
CA GLY A 63 -7.37 -2.10 10.04
C GLY A 63 -6.85 -3.50 9.73
N GLU A 64 -7.78 -4.43 9.52
CA GLU A 64 -7.46 -5.85 9.25
C GLU A 64 -7.08 -6.11 7.80
N TYR A 65 -7.61 -5.29 6.88
CA TYR A 65 -7.41 -5.45 5.44
C TYR A 65 -6.86 -4.14 4.85
N VAL A 66 -5.84 -4.27 4.00
CA VAL A 66 -5.23 -3.16 3.27
C VAL A 66 -5.34 -3.47 1.78
N GLN A 67 -5.98 -2.58 1.03
CA GLN A 67 -6.09 -2.66 -0.43
C GLN A 67 -5.18 -1.61 -1.06
N ALA A 68 -4.25 -2.05 -1.91
CA ALA A 68 -3.45 -1.16 -2.74
C ALA A 68 -4.12 -1.03 -4.11
N ILE A 69 -4.48 0.20 -4.49
CA ILE A 69 -5.03 0.51 -5.81
C ILE A 69 -3.90 1.10 -6.66
N ASP A 70 -3.72 0.56 -7.86
CA ASP A 70 -2.70 1.03 -8.79
C ASP A 70 -3.18 2.29 -9.50
N MET A 71 -2.50 3.42 -9.26
CA MET A 71 -2.82 4.71 -9.87
C MET A 71 -2.78 4.67 -11.42
N ASN A 72 -2.02 3.74 -11.99
CA ASN A 72 -1.90 3.62 -13.45
C ASN A 72 -2.99 2.73 -14.05
N GLN A 73 -3.92 2.24 -13.22
CA GLN A 73 -5.10 1.47 -13.60
C GLN A 73 -6.38 2.10 -13.03
N ASP A 74 -6.33 3.41 -12.78
CA ASP A 74 -7.45 4.18 -12.27
C ASP A 74 -8.65 4.08 -13.18
N GLY A 75 -9.79 3.77 -12.59
CA GLY A 75 -11.05 3.86 -13.29
C GLY A 75 -11.44 2.62 -14.09
N PHE A 76 -10.66 1.53 -14.15
CA PHE A 76 -11.09 0.32 -14.88
C PHE A 76 -12.38 -0.28 -14.31
N PHE A 77 -12.59 -0.21 -12.99
CA PHE A 77 -13.82 -0.69 -12.36
C PHE A 77 -15.00 0.25 -12.66
N GLU A 78 -14.80 1.55 -12.49
CA GLU A 78 -15.78 2.59 -12.81
C GLU A 78 -16.14 2.60 -14.30
N GLU A 79 -15.16 2.32 -15.17
CA GLU A 79 -15.33 2.19 -16.60
C GLU A 79 -16.07 0.89 -16.93
N ALA A 80 -15.74 -0.24 -16.30
CA ALA A 80 -16.49 -1.50 -16.41
C ALA A 80 -17.98 -1.32 -16.05
N LEU A 81 -18.29 -0.49 -15.04
CA LEU A 81 -19.68 -0.16 -14.70
C LEU A 81 -20.38 0.69 -15.78
N LYS A 82 -19.64 1.55 -16.49
CA LYS A 82 -20.16 2.38 -17.60
C LYS A 82 -20.37 1.58 -18.89
N HIS A 83 -19.64 0.49 -19.09
CA HIS A 83 -19.76 -0.35 -20.30
C HIS A 83 -21.18 -0.87 -20.53
N ARG A 84 -21.97 -1.10 -19.47
CA ARG A 84 -23.38 -1.49 -19.62
C ARG A 84 -24.19 -0.46 -20.39
N ASN A 85 -24.08 0.82 -20.00
CA ASN A 85 -24.79 1.92 -20.65
C ASN A 85 -24.32 2.10 -22.10
N LEU A 86 -23.01 2.01 -22.33
CA LEU A 86 -22.44 2.07 -23.67
C LEU A 86 -22.94 0.92 -24.57
N LEU A 87 -22.99 -0.31 -24.05
CA LEU A 87 -23.45 -1.48 -24.80
C LEU A 87 -24.97 -1.46 -25.07
N GLU A 88 -25.76 -0.72 -24.28
CA GLU A 88 -27.18 -0.52 -24.54
C GLU A 88 -27.44 0.37 -25.77
N GLU A 89 -26.57 1.35 -26.05
CA GLU A 89 -26.64 2.17 -27.28
C GLU A 89 -26.47 1.36 -28.57
N PHE A 90 -25.81 0.20 -28.51
CA PHE A 90 -25.61 -0.69 -29.66
C PHE A 90 -26.73 -1.73 -29.82
N LYS A 91 -27.64 -1.87 -28.85
CA LYS A 91 -28.85 -2.67 -29.02
C LYS A 91 -29.82 -1.87 -29.88
N SER A 92 -29.91 -2.26 -31.16
CA SER A 92 -30.91 -1.93 -32.17
C SER A 92 -32.01 -0.94 -31.75
N LYS A 93 -32.21 0.11 -32.56
CA LYS A 93 -33.31 1.10 -32.52
C LYS A 93 -34.73 0.52 -32.66
N GLU A 94 -34.99 -0.71 -32.25
CA GLU A 94 -36.34 -1.26 -32.18
C GLU A 94 -37.10 -0.80 -30.91
N ASN A 95 -36.40 -0.27 -29.89
CA ASN A 95 -37.02 0.25 -28.66
C ASN A 95 -36.45 1.59 -28.16
N ALA A 96 -35.98 2.46 -29.06
CA ALA A 96 -35.57 3.80 -28.65
C ALA A 96 -36.79 4.55 -28.07
N LEU A 97 -36.77 4.84 -26.77
CA LEU A 97 -37.79 5.69 -26.15
C LEU A 97 -37.71 7.09 -26.78
N PRO A 98 -38.86 7.71 -27.10
CA PRO A 98 -38.85 9.05 -27.65
C PRO A 98 -38.28 10.01 -26.61
N ILE A 99 -37.28 10.76 -27.05
CA ILE A 99 -36.78 11.98 -26.38
C ILE A 99 -37.90 13.00 -26.22
#